data_AF-A0A964LS70-F1
#
_entry.id   AF-A0A964LS70-F1
#
_cell.length_a   1.000
_cell.length_b   1.000
_cell.length_c   1.000
_cell.angle_alpha   90.00
_cell.angle_beta   90.00
_cell.angle_gamma   90.00
#
_symmetry.space_group_name_H-M   'P 1'
#
loop_
_entity.id
_entity.type
_entity.pdbx_description
1 polymer ?
#
loop_
_entity_poly.entity_id
_entity_poly.type
_entity_poly.pdbx_seq_one_letter_code
_entity_poly.pdbx_strand_id
1 'polypeptide(L)'
;MQRIELPKLPRDWRIIFGLILTFLWFVFLGIYIARNVGWGSFIDLSIEEMGTFLEGAFGFLAFLWLVIGLFIQQSVLAQNNEELRCNNLNSEKQTQAIAAT
;
A
#
# COMPACT_ATOMS: atom_id res chain seq x y z
N MET A 1 21.63 3.14 28.61
CA MET A 1 21.22 2.12 27.62
C MET A 1 20.11 2.72 26.76
N GLN A 2 20.40 3.18 25.54
CA GLN A 2 19.40 3.73 24.62
C GLN A 2 18.47 2.59 24.17
N ARG A 3 17.17 2.73 24.44
CA ARG A 3 16.14 1.83 23.92
C ARG A 3 16.05 2.10 22.42
N ILE A 4 16.45 1.15 21.58
CA ILE A 4 16.19 1.22 20.14
C ILE A 4 14.68 1.08 19.98
N GLU A 5 13.99 2.19 19.74
CA GLU A 5 12.60 2.17 19.33
C GLU A 5 12.56 1.59 17.92
N LEU A 6 12.32 0.28 17.83
CA LEU A 6 12.08 -0.38 16.55
C LEU A 6 10.93 0.35 15.85
N PRO A 7 11.07 0.71 14.56
CA PRO A 7 10.00 1.35 13.83
C PRO A 7 8.77 0.45 13.92
N LYS A 8 7.70 0.96 14.54
CA LYS A 8 6.40 0.27 14.57
C LYS A 8 5.99 0.08 13.12
N LEU A 9 6.13 -1.15 12.60
CA LEU A 9 5.56 -1.48 11.31
C LEU A 9 4.09 -1.06 11.36
N PRO A 10 3.59 -0.25 10.41
CA PRO A 10 2.18 0.07 10.36
C PRO A 10 1.43 -1.25 10.22
N ARG A 11 0.67 -1.62 11.27
CA ARG A 11 -0.12 -2.85 11.31
C ARG A 11 -1.41 -2.67 10.51
N ASP A 12 -1.28 -2.11 9.31
CA ASP A 12 -2.37 -1.97 8.37
C ASP A 12 -2.55 -3.32 7.67
N TRP A 13 -3.68 -3.96 7.96
CA TRP A 13 -4.04 -5.25 7.35
C TRP A 13 -4.04 -5.21 5.81
N ARG A 14 -4.22 -4.02 5.22
CA ARG A 14 -4.13 -3.76 3.78
C ARG A 14 -2.72 -3.96 3.23
N ILE A 15 -1.69 -3.58 3.99
CA ILE A 15 -0.29 -3.80 3.61
C ILE A 15 0.01 -5.30 3.69
N ILE A 16 -0.45 -5.99 4.73
CA ILE A 16 -0.30 -7.44 4.86
C ILE A 16 -0.99 -8.16 3.69
N PHE A 17 -2.20 -7.73 3.33
CA PHE A 17 -2.91 -8.25 2.16
C PHE A 17 -2.13 -8.03 0.86
N GLY A 18 -1.60 -6.82 0.64
CA GLY A 18 -0.75 -6.50 -0.50
C GLY A 18 0.52 -7.36 -0.56
N LEU A 19 1.17 -7.59 0.58
CA LEU A 19 2.34 -8.45 0.70
C LEU A 19 2.01 -9.91 0.38
N ILE A 20 0.91 -10.47 0.92
CA ILE A 20 0.47 -11.83 0.63
C ILE A 20 0.19 -11.99 -0.87
N LEU A 21 -0.54 -11.04 -1.46
CA LEU A 21 -0.88 -11.09 -2.87
C LEU A 21 0.36 -10.96 -3.76
N THR A 22 1.30 -10.09 -3.39
CA THR A 22 2.61 -9.96 -4.06
C THR A 22 3.41 -11.25 -3.97
N PHE A 23 3.44 -11.90 -2.81
CA PHE A 23 4.14 -13.16 -2.61
C PHE A 23 3.53 -14.28 -3.48
N LEU A 24 2.20 -14.43 -3.46
CA LEU A 24 1.49 -15.37 -4.31
C LEU A 24 1.73 -15.09 -5.80
N TRP A 25 1.76 -13.82 -6.19
CA TRP A 25 2.08 -13.39 -7.55
C TRP A 25 3.46 -13.85 -7.99
N PHE A 26 4.49 -13.66 -7.17
CA PHE A 26 5.85 -14.12 -7.48
C PHE A 26 5.95 -15.66 -7.55
N VAL A 27 5.24 -16.37 -6.68
CA VAL A 27 5.17 -17.85 -6.76
C VAL A 27 4.54 -18.27 -8.08
N PHE A 28 3.42 -17.66 -8.47
CA PHE A 28 2.75 -17.94 -9.74
C PHE A 28 3.65 -17.60 -10.94
N LEU A 29 4.33 -16.46 -10.90
CA LEU A 29 5.28 -16.03 -11.92
C LEU A 29 6.44 -17.02 -12.07
N GLY A 30 7.01 -17.49 -10.95
CA GLY A 30 8.07 -18.49 -10.95
C GLY A 30 7.61 -19.84 -11.51
N ILE A 31 6.39 -20.28 -11.19
CA ILE A 31 5.80 -21.50 -11.77
C ILE A 31 5.57 -21.31 -13.27
N TYR A 32 5.07 -20.14 -13.69
CA TYR A 32 4.82 -19.83 -15.09
C TYR A 32 6.12 -19.88 -15.91
N ILE A 33 7.19 -19.25 -15.42
CA ILE A 33 8.52 -19.29 -16.06
C ILE A 33 9.01 -20.74 -16.11
N ALA A 34 8.94 -21.47 -14.99
CA ALA A 34 9.42 -22.86 -14.92
C ALA A 34 8.67 -23.80 -15.88
N ARG A 35 7.38 -23.58 -16.14
CA ARG A 35 6.54 -24.44 -16.98
C ARG A 35 6.57 -24.06 -18.45
N ASN A 36 6.59 -22.77 -18.79
CA ASN A 36 6.45 -22.31 -20.17
C ASN A 36 7.79 -22.03 -20.86
N VAL A 37 8.76 -21.49 -20.13
CA VAL A 37 10.05 -21.05 -20.70
C VAL A 37 11.19 -21.96 -20.26
N GLY A 38 11.19 -22.37 -19.00
CA GLY A 38 12.33 -23.02 -18.36
C GLY A 38 13.40 -22.00 -17.96
N TRP A 39 13.93 -22.13 -16.75
CA TRP A 39 14.88 -21.16 -16.18
C TRP A 39 16.14 -20.95 -17.02
N GLY A 40 16.61 -21.98 -17.72
CA GLY A 40 17.78 -21.89 -18.60
C GLY A 40 17.51 -21.08 -19.87
N SER A 41 16.36 -21.28 -20.51
CA SER A 41 15.99 -20.53 -21.71
C SER A 41 15.61 -19.09 -21.39
N PHE A 42 15.12 -18.81 -20.17
CA PHE A 42 14.72 -17.47 -19.75
C PHE A 42 15.91 -16.52 -19.61
N ILE A 43 17.06 -17.01 -19.12
CA ILE A 43 18.28 -16.19 -19.00
C ILE A 43 18.95 -15.97 -20.36
N ASP A 44 18.66 -16.85 -21.33
CA ASP A 44 19.17 -16.76 -22.70
C ASP A 44 18.29 -15.91 -23.63
N LEU A 45 17.13 -15.43 -23.14
CA LEU A 45 16.25 -14.53 -23.87
C LEU A 45 16.94 -13.19 -24.13
N SER A 46 16.55 -12.55 -25.24
CA SER A 46 17.00 -11.21 -25.54
C SER A 46 16.55 -10.22 -24.46
N ILE A 47 17.33 -9.14 -24.28
CA ILE A 47 17.01 -8.09 -23.30
C ILE A 47 15.64 -7.47 -23.58
N GLU A 48 15.25 -7.37 -24.85
CA GLU A 48 13.95 -6.85 -25.28
C GLU A 48 12.80 -7.72 -24.79
N GLU A 49 12.86 -9.04 -25.03
CA GLU A 49 11.82 -9.98 -24.60
C GLU A 49 11.72 -10.08 -23.08
N MET A 50 12.87 -10.08 -22.40
CA MET A 50 12.92 -10.02 -20.94
C MET A 50 12.27 -8.72 -20.43
N GLY A 51 12.56 -7.59 -21.08
CA GLY A 51 11.96 -6.28 -20.78
C GLY A 51 10.44 -6.30 -20.92
N THR A 52 9.90 -6.80 -22.03
CA THR A 52 8.46 -6.92 -22.26
C THR A 52 7.79 -7.83 -21.23
N PHE A 53 8.41 -8.95 -20.87
CA PHE A 53 7.89 -9.84 -19.83
C PHE A 53 7.88 -9.17 -18.44
N LEU A 54 8.96 -8.48 -18.08
CA LEU A 54 9.06 -7.74 -16.82
C LEU A 54 8.06 -6.59 -16.77
N GLU A 55 7.88 -5.85 -17.87
CA GLU A 55 6.90 -4.78 -17.96
C GLU A 55 5.48 -5.29 -17.66
N GLY A 56 5.11 -6.45 -18.22
CA GLY A 56 3.85 -7.11 -17.88
C GLY A 56 3.77 -7.55 -16.41
N ALA A 57 4.82 -8.22 -15.92
CA ALA A 57 4.84 -8.75 -14.56
C ALA A 57 4.85 -7.66 -13.46
N PHE A 58 5.58 -6.58 -13.68
CA PHE A 58 5.68 -5.43 -12.78
C PHE A 58 4.53 -4.44 -12.97
N GLY A 59 3.92 -4.33 -14.15
CA GLY A 59 2.80 -3.43 -14.41
C GLY A 59 1.61 -3.72 -13.51
N PHE A 60 1.18 -4.99 -13.43
CA PHE A 60 0.12 -5.41 -12.51
C PHE A 60 0.48 -5.19 -11.04
N LEU A 61 1.71 -5.51 -10.66
CA LEU A 61 2.18 -5.37 -9.28
C LEU A 61 2.23 -3.90 -8.85
N ALA A 62 2.78 -3.02 -9.69
CA ALA A 62 2.88 -1.60 -9.44
C ALA A 62 1.49 -0.97 -9.26
N PHE A 63 0.53 -1.32 -10.13
CA PHE A 63 -0.84 -0.84 -10.01
C PHE A 63 -1.49 -1.27 -8.69
N LEU A 64 -1.34 -2.54 -8.29
CA LEU A 64 -1.85 -3.04 -7.01
C LEU A 64 -1.35 -2.20 -5.83
N TRP A 65 -0.05 -1.93 -5.77
CA TRP A 65 0.56 -1.15 -4.69
C TRP A 65 0.12 0.31 -4.69
N LEU A 66 -0.05 0.92 -5.88
CA LEU A 66 -0.60 2.27 -5.99
C LEU A 66 -2.02 2.35 -5.42
N VAL A 67 -2.88 1.39 -5.77
CA VAL A 67 -4.25 1.33 -5.25
C VAL A 67 -4.25 1.19 -3.73
N ILE A 68 -3.44 0.30 -3.16
CA ILE A 68 -3.32 0.13 -1.70
C ILE A 68 -2.84 1.41 -1.03
N GLY A 69 -1.82 2.07 -1.60
CA GLY A 69 -1.31 3.35 -1.09
C GLY A 69 -2.36 4.45 -1.08
N LEU A 70 -3.14 4.57 -2.16
CA LEU A 70 -4.25 5.53 -2.27
C LEU A 70 -5.33 5.26 -1.22
N PHE A 71 -5.72 3.99 -1.00
CA PHE A 71 -6.70 3.64 0.03
C PHE A 71 -6.23 4.01 1.44
N ILE A 72 -4.94 3.80 1.76
CA ILE A 72 -4.36 4.18 3.05
C ILE A 72 -4.44 5.70 3.23
N GLN A 73 -4.06 6.48 2.21
CA GLN A 73 -4.14 7.95 2.25
C GLN A 73 -5.58 8.45 2.42
N GLN A 74 -6.55 7.86 1.72
CA GLN A 74 -7.95 8.27 1.85
C GLN A 74 -8.53 8.01 3.24
N SER A 75 -8.19 6.88 3.88
CA SER A 75 -8.68 6.62 5.24
C SER A 75 -8.17 7.63 6.27
N VAL A 76 -6.98 8.19 6.08
CA VAL A 76 -6.42 9.21 6.98
C VAL A 76 -7.18 10.54 6.85
N LEU A 77 -7.59 10.91 5.63
CA LEU A 77 -8.34 12.13 5.37
C LEU A 77 -9.78 12.07 5.90
N ALA A 78 -10.44 10.91 5.79
CA ALA A 78 -11.78 10.71 6.34
C ALA A 78 -11.80 10.92 7.86
N GLN A 79 -10.79 10.40 8.55
CA GLN A 79 -10.66 10.49 10.01
C GLN A 79 -10.40 11.93 10.49
N ASN A 80 -9.56 12.68 9.75
CA ASN A 80 -9.27 14.09 10.06
C ASN A 80 -10.51 14.98 9.95
N ASN A 81 -11.39 14.70 8.99
CA ASN A 81 -12.59 15.51 8.74
C ASN A 81 -13.64 15.33 9.85
N GLU A 82 -13.71 14.14 10.46
CA GLU A 82 -14.57 13.88 11.61
C GLU A 82 -14.07 14.60 12.87
N GLU A 83 -12.77 14.64 13.10
CA GLU A 83 -12.15 15.33 14.23
C GLU A 83 -12.33 16.85 14.15
N LEU A 84 -12.16 17.43 12.95
CA LEU A 84 -12.44 18.86 12.70
C LEU A 84 -13.91 19.21 12.93
N ARG A 85 -14.84 18.32 12.57
CA ARG A 85 -16.28 18.54 12.77
C ARG A 85 -16.65 18.56 14.25
N CYS A 86 -16.09 17.65 15.05
CA CYS A 86 -16.30 17.61 16.50
C CYS A 86 -15.68 18.83 17.20
N ASN A 87 -14.52 19.30 16.76
CA ASN A 87 -13.85 20.46 17.35
C ASN A 87 -14.59 21.78 17.05
N ASN A 88 -15.12 21.95 15.82
CA ASN A 88 -15.94 23.11 15.48
C ASN A 88 -17.22 23.17 16.31
N LEU A 89 -17.94 22.04 16.47
CA LEU A 89 -19.15 21.97 17.31
C LEU A 89 -18.89 22.35 18.76
N ASN A 90 -17.70 22.06 19.29
CA ASN A 90 -17.33 22.41 20.66
C ASN A 90 -16.88 23.87 20.79
N SER A 91 -16.23 24.43 19.77
CA SER A 91 -15.86 25.84 19.72
C SER A 91 -17.08 26.76 19.63
N GLU A 92 -18.11 26.37 18.88
CA GLU A 92 -19.39 27.11 18.85
C GLU A 92 -20.08 27.11 20.22
N LYS A 93 -20.10 25.95 20.90
CA LYS A 93 -20.68 25.83 22.25
C LYS A 93 -19.91 26.64 23.29
N GLN A 94 -18.58 26.68 23.21
CA GLN A 94 -17.77 27.55 24.08
C GLN A 94 -18.02 29.03 23.80
N THR A 95 -18.13 29.42 22.52
CA THR A 95 -18.40 30.82 22.14
C THR A 95 -19.77 31.28 22.61
N GLN A 96 -20.80 30.42 22.52
CA GLN A 96 -22.14 30.71 23.05
C GLN A 96 -22.16 30.78 24.59
N ALA A 97 -21.42 29.92 25.29
CA ALA A 97 -21.33 29.97 26.75
C ALA A 97 -20.62 31.23 27.27
N ILE A 98 -19.60 31.70 26.55
CA ILE A 98 -18.87 32.94 26.86
C ILE A 98 -19.71 34.18 26.52
N ALA A 99 -20.50 34.14 25.44
CA ALA A 99 -21.41 35.24 25.08
C ALA A 99 -22.64 35.36 26.00
N ALA A 100 -22.95 34.33 26.78
CA ALA A 100 -24.07 34.29 27.73
C ALA A 100 -23.68 34.64 29.18
N THR A 101 -22.40 34.94 29.44
CA THR A 101 -21.87 35.38 30.75
C THR A 101 -21.52 36.86 30.70
#